data_AF-A0A8S0R7X1-F1
#
_entry.id   AF-A0A8S0R7X1-F1
#
_cell.length_a   1.000
_cell.length_b   1.000
_cell.length_c   1.000
_cell.angle_alpha   90.00
_cell.angle_beta   90.00
_cell.angle_gamma   90.00
#
_symmetry.space_group_name_H-M   'P 1'
#
loop_
_entity.id
_entity.type
_entity.pdbx_description
1 polymer ?
#
loop_
_entity_poly.entity_id
_entity_poly.type
_entity_poly.pdbx_seq_one_letter_code
_entity_poly.pdbx_strand_id
1 'polypeptide(L)'
;MVQKVIQSNKNQKPPIFQSDEDAIYQLEQFFQQQIRPAPILLVLVDMWSGSESLIDEFLLPIRGYKILVTSRFEFLQFEWTYQLNMLNHQDAMTLFQHYAFKDGICTVQKHLVEEVVRGCSGSPLALTVVGKSLYRQPEVKWISTVQNWSQGQSTLQEKIAFYNGQNLLP
;
A
#
# COMPACT_ATOMS: atom_id res chain seq x y z
N MET A 1 16.48 -15.32 -7.04
CA MET A 1 16.15 -13.97 -6.52
C MET A 1 15.37 -14.07 -5.18
N VAL A 2 15.72 -15.02 -4.31
CA VAL A 2 15.09 -15.19 -2.99
C VAL A 2 16.14 -15.08 -1.88
N GLN A 3 16.57 -13.84 -1.55
CA GLN A 3 17.39 -13.63 -0.35
C GLN A 3 16.52 -13.23 0.85
N LYS A 4 16.40 -14.19 1.78
CA LYS A 4 16.19 -14.04 3.23
C LYS A 4 15.10 -13.06 3.67
N VAL A 5 13.88 -13.59 3.89
CA VAL A 5 13.10 -13.22 5.09
C VAL A 5 12.30 -14.44 5.58
N ILE A 6 12.92 -15.29 6.41
CA ILE A 6 12.19 -16.13 7.37
C ILE A 6 12.64 -15.67 8.76
N GLN A 7 11.87 -14.75 9.35
CA GLN A 7 12.05 -14.37 10.74
C GLN A 7 11.24 -15.35 11.59
N SER A 8 11.88 -16.47 11.96
CA SER A 8 11.26 -17.40 12.92
C SER A 8 11.36 -16.77 14.32
N ASN A 9 10.27 -16.83 15.10
CA ASN A 9 10.22 -16.44 16.52
C ASN A 9 11.10 -17.30 17.44
N LYS A 10 12.00 -18.11 16.89
CA LYS A 10 12.96 -18.95 17.60
C LYS A 10 14.36 -18.51 17.18
N ASN A 11 15.31 -18.53 18.12
CA ASN A 11 16.74 -18.19 17.95
C ASN A 11 17.50 -19.12 16.96
N GLN A 12 16.93 -19.40 15.79
CA GLN A 12 17.49 -20.24 14.75
C GLN A 12 18.21 -19.39 13.71
N LYS A 13 19.36 -19.87 13.25
CA LYS A 13 20.08 -19.24 12.13
C LYS A 13 19.18 -19.27 10.89
N PRO A 14 19.17 -18.22 10.07
CA PRO A 14 18.40 -18.21 8.83
C PRO A 14 18.87 -19.37 7.94
N PRO A 15 17.94 -20.10 7.30
CA PRO A 15 18.30 -21.15 6.36
C PRO A 15 19.15 -20.59 5.22
N ILE A 16 20.12 -21.40 4.77
CA ILE A 16 20.96 -21.11 3.61
C ILE A 16 20.38 -21.92 2.46
N PHE A 17 20.02 -21.23 1.38
CA PHE A 17 19.45 -21.84 0.19
C PHE A 17 20.51 -21.95 -0.90
N GLN A 18 20.51 -23.06 -1.63
CA GLN A 18 21.43 -23.34 -2.73
C GLN A 18 20.92 -22.80 -4.07
N SER A 19 19.60 -22.74 -4.25
CA SER A 19 18.90 -22.16 -5.41
C SER A 19 17.53 -21.63 -4.99
N ASP A 20 16.79 -21.02 -5.92
CA ASP A 20 15.41 -20.59 -5.66
C ASP A 20 14.48 -21.83 -5.48
N GLU A 21 14.68 -22.90 -6.26
CA GLU A 21 13.94 -24.16 -6.10
C GLU A 21 14.20 -24.83 -4.75
N ASP A 22 15.46 -24.83 -4.29
CA ASP A 22 15.81 -25.32 -2.95
C ASP A 22 15.14 -24.48 -1.86
N ALA A 23 15.06 -23.14 -2.04
CA ALA A 23 14.36 -22.28 -1.11
C ALA A 23 12.86 -22.62 -1.03
N ILE A 24 12.20 -22.85 -2.17
CA ILE A 24 10.78 -23.23 -2.23
C ILE A 24 10.55 -24.60 -1.61
N TYR A 25 11.40 -25.58 -1.94
CA TYR A 25 11.32 -26.92 -1.37
C TYR A 25 11.47 -26.90 0.16
N GLN A 26 12.49 -26.20 0.67
CA GLN A 26 12.70 -26.07 2.11
C GLN A 26 11.53 -25.34 2.81
N LEU A 27 10.95 -24.32 2.16
CA LEU A 27 9.78 -23.62 2.67
C LEU A 27 8.56 -24.54 2.75
N GLU A 28 8.31 -25.34 1.71
CA GLU A 28 7.24 -26.32 1.71
C GLU A 28 7.41 -27.34 2.85
N GLN A 29 8.61 -27.89 3.01
CA GLN A 29 8.92 -28.82 4.09
C GLN A 29 8.72 -28.18 5.46
N PHE A 30 9.13 -26.93 5.63
CA PHE A 30 8.91 -26.19 6.87
C PHE A 30 7.42 -26.05 7.21
N PHE A 31 6.59 -25.69 6.24
CA PHE A 31 5.14 -25.59 6.42
C PHE A 31 4.50 -26.93 6.76
N GLN A 32 4.92 -28.02 6.12
CA GLN A 32 4.37 -29.35 6.35
C GLN A 32 4.78 -29.93 7.71
N GLN A 33 6.03 -29.70 8.15
CA GLN A 33 6.59 -30.36 9.33
C GLN A 33 6.44 -29.55 10.62
N GLN A 34 6.54 -28.21 10.56
CA GLN A 34 6.61 -27.39 11.78
C GLN A 34 5.32 -26.64 12.12
N ILE A 35 4.41 -26.44 11.16
CA ILE A 35 3.21 -25.60 11.34
C ILE A 35 1.91 -26.43 11.40
N ARG A 36 1.91 -27.66 10.88
CA ARG A 36 0.71 -28.53 10.97
C ARG A 36 0.39 -28.86 12.44
N PRO A 37 -0.88 -28.71 12.86
CA PRO A 37 -2.10 -28.69 12.05
C PRO A 37 -2.70 -27.29 11.73
N ALA A 38 -1.98 -26.19 11.98
CA ALA A 38 -2.55 -24.84 11.84
C ALA A 38 -2.69 -24.39 10.37
N PRO A 39 -3.74 -23.60 10.02
CA PRO A 39 -3.83 -22.90 8.73
C PRO A 39 -2.64 -21.95 8.53
N ILE A 40 -2.21 -21.79 7.28
CA ILE A 40 -1.05 -20.97 6.92
C ILE A 40 -1.49 -19.87 5.95
N LEU A 41 -1.04 -18.64 6.20
CA LEU A 41 -1.19 -17.51 5.28
C LEU A 41 0.19 -16.98 4.91
N LEU A 42 0.57 -17.12 3.63
CA LEU A 42 1.75 -16.46 3.07
C LEU A 42 1.35 -15.09 2.52
N VAL A 43 2.03 -14.03 2.94
CA VAL A 43 1.79 -12.68 2.45
C VAL A 43 2.98 -12.24 1.59
N LEU A 44 2.76 -12.05 0.29
CA LEU A 44 3.76 -11.54 -0.64
C LEU A 44 3.52 -10.05 -0.83
N VAL A 45 4.48 -9.24 -0.38
CA VAL A 45 4.35 -7.78 -0.36
C VAL A 45 5.03 -7.14 -1.58
N ASP A 46 4.37 -6.16 -2.18
CA ASP A 46 4.91 -5.31 -3.27
C ASP A 46 5.36 -6.08 -4.52
N MET A 47 4.54 -7.02 -5.00
CA MET A 47 4.79 -7.75 -6.24
C MET A 47 4.60 -6.86 -7.48
N TRP A 48 5.43 -7.06 -8.51
CA TRP A 48 5.44 -6.27 -9.74
C TRP A 48 4.90 -7.05 -10.94
N SER A 49 4.48 -6.36 -12.02
CA SER A 49 4.04 -6.99 -13.26
C SER A 49 5.12 -7.90 -13.85
N GLY A 50 4.79 -9.13 -14.27
CA GLY A 50 5.79 -10.10 -14.75
C GLY A 50 6.28 -11.07 -13.66
N SER A 51 5.77 -10.97 -12.44
CA SER A 51 6.09 -11.89 -11.33
C SER A 51 5.11 -13.08 -11.20
N GLU A 52 4.23 -13.28 -12.18
CA GLU A 52 3.21 -14.33 -12.20
C GLU A 52 3.80 -15.72 -11.98
N SER A 53 4.90 -16.04 -12.68
CA SER A 53 5.58 -17.33 -12.55
C SER A 53 6.20 -17.54 -11.16
N LEU A 54 6.73 -16.47 -10.56
CA LEU A 54 7.26 -16.53 -9.20
C LEU A 54 6.15 -16.76 -8.18
N ILE A 55 4.97 -16.17 -8.39
CA ILE A 55 3.80 -16.41 -7.54
C ILE A 55 3.34 -17.88 -7.66
N ASP A 56 3.34 -18.43 -8.89
CA ASP A 56 2.95 -19.82 -9.15
C ASP A 56 3.87 -20.83 -8.43
N GLU A 57 5.16 -20.53 -8.33
CA GLU A 57 6.13 -21.32 -7.55
C GLU A 57 5.74 -21.44 -6.05
N PHE A 58 4.98 -20.49 -5.51
CA PHE A 58 4.48 -20.52 -4.13
C PHE A 58 3.11 -21.17 -3.97
N LEU A 59 2.43 -21.61 -5.04
CA LEU A 59 1.13 -22.31 -4.98
C LEU A 59 1.27 -23.77 -4.53
N LEU A 60 1.70 -23.94 -3.28
CA LEU A 60 1.99 -25.24 -2.68
C LEU A 60 0.69 -26.02 -2.38
N PRO A 61 0.65 -27.35 -2.64
CA PRO A 61 -0.54 -28.19 -2.44
C PRO A 61 -0.74 -28.57 -0.95
N ILE A 62 -0.84 -27.56 -0.08
CA ILE A 62 -0.96 -27.71 1.37
C ILE A 62 -2.39 -27.39 1.82
N ARG A 63 -3.03 -28.32 2.54
CA ARG A 63 -4.38 -28.09 3.09
C ARG A 63 -4.37 -26.91 4.07
N GLY A 64 -5.27 -25.95 3.86
CA GLY A 64 -5.39 -24.76 4.73
C GLY A 64 -4.33 -23.69 4.49
N TYR A 65 -3.54 -23.81 3.43
CA TYR A 65 -2.61 -22.79 2.96
C TYR A 65 -3.32 -21.79 2.06
N LYS A 66 -3.04 -20.50 2.28
CA LYS A 66 -3.53 -19.38 1.47
C LYS A 66 -2.39 -18.42 1.17
N ILE A 67 -2.49 -17.75 0.03
CA ILE A 67 -1.57 -16.67 -0.35
C ILE A 67 -2.36 -15.37 -0.43
N LEU A 68 -1.81 -14.29 0.12
CA LEU A 68 -2.25 -12.93 -0.09
C LEU A 68 -1.12 -12.17 -0.79
N VAL A 69 -1.40 -11.66 -1.99
CA VAL A 69 -0.47 -10.81 -2.73
C VAL A 69 -0.92 -9.36 -2.60
N THR A 70 0.02 -8.46 -2.31
CA THR A 70 -0.20 -7.01 -2.43
C THR A 70 0.63 -6.49 -3.59
N SER A 71 0.02 -5.67 -4.44
CA SER A 71 0.65 -5.15 -5.65
C SER A 71 0.02 -3.84 -6.09
N ARG A 72 0.70 -3.13 -7.00
CA ARG A 72 0.16 -2.00 -7.76
C ARG A 72 -0.51 -2.42 -9.07
N PHE A 73 -0.43 -3.71 -9.41
CA PHE A 73 -0.98 -4.30 -10.61
C PHE A 73 -1.97 -5.40 -10.24
N GLU A 74 -2.93 -5.65 -11.15
CA GLU A 74 -3.86 -6.76 -10.99
C GLU A 74 -3.25 -8.04 -11.59
N PHE A 75 -3.38 -9.14 -10.85
CA PHE A 75 -2.95 -10.47 -11.28
C PHE A 75 -4.18 -11.32 -11.61
N LEU A 76 -4.37 -11.63 -12.89
CA LEU A 76 -5.55 -12.36 -13.38
C LEU A 76 -5.61 -13.83 -12.93
N GLN A 77 -4.50 -14.38 -12.43
CA GLN A 77 -4.44 -15.75 -11.92
C GLN A 77 -5.16 -15.94 -10.57
N PHE A 78 -5.52 -14.85 -9.88
CA PHE A 78 -6.25 -14.90 -8.61
C PHE A 78 -7.76 -14.83 -8.83
N GLU A 79 -8.48 -15.74 -8.17
CA GLU A 79 -9.95 -15.73 -8.15
C GLU A 79 -10.51 -14.48 -7.45
N TRP A 80 -9.80 -13.98 -6.43
CA TRP A 80 -10.25 -12.87 -5.60
C TRP A 80 -9.23 -11.74 -5.61
N THR A 81 -9.64 -10.58 -6.13
CA THR A 81 -8.86 -9.35 -6.11
C THR A 81 -9.61 -8.30 -5.29
N TYR A 82 -8.88 -7.58 -4.44
CA TYR A 82 -9.42 -6.45 -3.69
C TYR A 82 -8.68 -5.17 -4.04
N GLN A 83 -9.35 -4.28 -4.77
CA GLN A 83 -8.80 -2.98 -5.13
C GLN A 83 -8.89 -2.02 -3.93
N LEU A 84 -7.74 -1.60 -3.42
CA LEU A 84 -7.66 -0.57 -2.39
C LEU A 84 -7.99 0.79 -2.99
N ASN A 85 -9.13 1.36 -2.60
CA ASN A 85 -9.54 2.70 -2.98
C ASN A 85 -8.92 3.76 -2.07
N MET A 86 -8.82 4.99 -2.58
CA MET A 86 -8.52 6.16 -1.75
C MET A 86 -9.59 6.32 -0.66
N LEU A 87 -9.21 6.95 0.45
CA LEU A 87 -10.17 7.24 1.51
C LEU A 87 -11.24 8.19 0.99
N ASN A 88 -12.49 7.92 1.37
CA ASN A 88 -13.56 8.90 1.19
C ASN A 88 -13.26 10.16 2.02
N HIS A 89 -13.97 11.25 1.73
CA HIS A 89 -13.69 12.53 2.38
C HIS A 89 -13.81 12.50 3.91
N GLN A 90 -14.78 11.75 4.44
CA GLN A 90 -15.01 11.66 5.88
C GLN A 90 -13.87 10.93 6.61
N ASP A 91 -13.42 9.80 6.06
CA ASP A 91 -12.30 9.03 6.60
C ASP A 91 -10.98 9.77 6.42
N ALA A 92 -10.80 10.46 5.29
CA ALA A 92 -9.64 11.31 5.03
C ALA A 92 -9.55 12.46 6.05
N MET A 93 -10.68 13.12 6.34
CA MET A 93 -10.76 14.17 7.35
C MET A 93 -10.42 13.62 8.74
N THR A 94 -11.00 12.48 9.10
CA THR A 94 -10.75 11.81 10.39
C THR A 94 -9.26 11.48 10.56
N LEU A 95 -8.65 10.88 9.54
CA LEU A 95 -7.23 10.53 9.56
C LEU A 95 -6.34 11.78 9.65
N PHE A 96 -6.63 12.80 8.86
CA PHE A 96 -5.87 14.04 8.88
C PHE A 96 -5.91 14.71 10.26
N GLN A 97 -7.11 14.85 10.83
CA GLN A 97 -7.32 15.46 12.14
C GLN A 97 -6.58 14.70 13.24
N HIS A 98 -6.56 13.36 13.18
CA HIS A 98 -5.80 12.53 14.11
C HIS A 98 -4.31 12.91 14.15
N TYR A 99 -3.71 13.24 13.01
CA TYR A 99 -2.30 13.64 12.94
C TYR A 99 -2.05 15.13 13.15
N ALA A 100 -2.95 15.99 12.65
CA ALA A 100 -2.81 17.44 12.69
C ALA A 100 -3.26 18.07 14.01
N PHE A 101 -4.13 17.40 14.78
CA PHE A 101 -4.74 17.90 16.01
C PHE A 101 -4.67 16.85 17.13
N LYS A 102 -3.49 16.30 17.42
CA LYS A 102 -3.31 15.25 18.45
C LYS A 102 -3.87 15.61 19.83
N ASP A 103 -3.85 16.89 20.18
CA ASP A 103 -4.35 17.41 21.45
C ASP A 103 -5.87 17.75 21.40
N GLY A 104 -6.55 17.46 20.29
CA GLY A 104 -7.99 17.70 20.08
C GLY A 104 -8.37 19.15 19.78
N ILE A 105 -7.41 20.08 19.80
CA ILE A 105 -7.67 21.51 19.60
C ILE A 105 -7.41 21.88 18.14
N CYS A 106 -8.46 22.23 17.41
CA CYS A 106 -8.36 22.85 16.08
C CYS A 106 -8.33 24.38 16.26
N THR A 107 -7.15 24.98 16.14
CA THR A 107 -6.98 26.45 16.19
C THR A 107 -7.03 27.09 14.79
N VAL A 108 -7.20 26.29 13.75
CA VAL A 108 -7.12 26.73 12.34
C VAL A 108 -8.53 26.80 11.76
N GLN A 109 -8.76 27.74 10.84
CA GLN A 109 -10.05 27.88 10.17
C GLN A 109 -10.45 26.59 9.45
N LYS A 110 -11.72 26.17 9.63
CA LYS A 110 -12.24 24.92 9.09
C LYS A 110 -12.08 24.80 7.57
N HIS A 111 -12.27 25.89 6.83
CA HIS A 111 -12.12 25.89 5.37
C HIS A 111 -10.70 25.50 4.94
N LEU A 112 -9.68 25.95 5.66
CA LEU A 112 -8.28 25.68 5.35
C LEU A 112 -7.92 24.22 5.63
N VAL A 113 -8.51 23.63 6.67
CA VAL A 113 -8.41 22.18 6.94
C VAL A 113 -9.02 21.38 5.79
N GLU A 114 -10.20 21.78 5.30
CA GLU A 114 -10.86 21.12 4.17
C GLU A 114 -10.03 21.20 2.88
N GLU A 115 -9.42 22.36 2.58
CA GLU A 115 -8.55 22.53 1.42
C GLU A 115 -7.30 21.64 1.50
N VAL A 116 -6.66 21.56 2.67
CA VAL A 116 -5.50 20.68 2.89
C VAL A 116 -5.88 19.21 2.68
N VAL A 117 -7.00 18.77 3.25
CA VAL A 117 -7.48 17.39 3.12
C VAL A 117 -7.82 17.06 1.66
N ARG A 118 -8.46 18.00 0.93
CA ARG A 118 -8.74 17.84 -0.50
C ARG A 118 -7.47 17.73 -1.32
N GLY A 119 -6.46 18.55 -1.04
CA GLY A 119 -5.17 18.47 -1.74
C GLY A 119 -4.39 17.18 -1.51
N CYS A 120 -4.71 16.42 -0.45
CA CYS A 120 -4.13 15.08 -0.23
C CYS A 120 -4.85 13.95 -1.00
N SER A 121 -5.95 14.25 -1.69
CA SER A 121 -6.68 13.33 -2.59
C SER A 121 -7.01 11.96 -1.96
N GLY A 122 -7.32 11.93 -0.65
CA GLY A 122 -7.68 10.70 0.06
C GLY A 122 -6.52 9.71 0.28
N SER A 123 -5.27 10.07 -0.04
CA SER A 123 -4.10 9.21 0.19
C SER A 123 -3.75 9.17 1.69
N PRO A 124 -3.84 7.99 2.36
CA PRO A 124 -3.53 7.88 3.78
C PRO A 124 -2.12 8.35 4.12
N LEU A 125 -1.15 8.07 3.25
CA LEU A 125 0.25 8.49 3.43
C LEU A 125 0.39 10.01 3.33
N ALA A 126 -0.21 10.63 2.31
CA ALA A 126 -0.17 12.08 2.15
C ALA A 126 -0.84 12.80 3.34
N LEU A 127 -2.05 12.36 3.71
CA LEU A 127 -2.78 12.89 4.87
C LEU A 127 -1.96 12.79 6.16
N THR A 128 -1.28 11.66 6.37
CA THR A 128 -0.43 11.44 7.54
C THR A 128 0.79 12.36 7.54
N VAL A 129 1.51 12.44 6.42
CA VAL A 129 2.73 13.26 6.30
C VAL A 129 2.40 14.74 6.46
N VAL A 130 1.38 15.22 5.73
CA VAL A 130 0.96 16.62 5.77
C VAL A 130 0.38 16.97 7.14
N GLY A 131 -0.49 16.11 7.70
CA GLY A 131 -1.05 16.31 9.03
C GLY A 131 0.04 16.44 10.11
N LYS A 132 1.03 15.54 10.11
CA LYS A 132 2.20 15.64 11.01
C LYS A 132 3.02 16.91 10.77
N SER A 133 3.21 17.32 9.52
CA SER A 133 3.97 18.52 9.15
C SER A 133 3.31 19.82 9.61
N LEU A 134 1.98 19.83 9.68
CA LEU A 134 1.14 20.97 10.07
C LEU A 134 0.78 21.00 11.56
N TYR A 135 1.08 19.93 12.30
CA TYR A 135 0.87 19.87 13.74
C TYR A 135 1.59 21.01 14.47
N ARG A 136 0.85 21.75 15.30
CA ARG A 136 1.31 22.93 16.06
C ARG A 136 1.96 24.03 15.21
N GLN A 137 1.66 24.05 13.91
CA GLN A 137 2.15 25.10 13.04
C GLN A 137 1.19 26.29 13.01
N PRO A 138 1.70 27.52 12.85
CA PRO A 138 0.86 28.70 12.69
C PRO A 138 0.06 28.63 11.39
N GLU A 139 -1.11 29.28 11.37
CA GLU A 139 -2.04 29.31 10.22
C GLU A 139 -1.35 29.72 8.90
N VAL A 140 -0.37 30.63 8.96
CA VAL A 140 0.43 31.05 7.78
C VAL A 140 1.07 29.86 7.05
N LYS A 141 1.54 28.84 7.77
CA LYS A 141 2.14 27.65 7.15
C LYS A 141 1.10 26.76 6.46
N TRP A 142 -0.12 26.72 6.98
CA TRP A 142 -1.24 26.02 6.36
C TRP A 142 -1.62 26.69 5.04
N ILE A 143 -1.76 28.03 5.04
CA ILE A 143 -2.02 28.83 3.85
C ILE A 143 -0.93 28.59 2.79
N SER A 144 0.35 28.66 3.18
CA SER A 144 1.46 28.43 2.25
C SER A 144 1.45 27.00 1.67
N THR A 145 1.00 26.02 2.45
CA THR A 145 0.93 24.62 1.99
C THR A 145 -0.09 24.47 0.86
N VAL A 146 -1.27 25.04 1.04
CA VAL A 146 -2.32 25.04 0.00
C VAL A 146 -1.86 25.82 -1.25
N GLN A 147 -1.25 27.00 -1.06
CA GLN A 147 -0.74 27.80 -2.16
C GLN A 147 0.33 27.07 -2.98
N ASN A 148 1.29 26.39 -2.32
CA ASN A 148 2.35 25.66 -3.02
C ASN A 148 1.80 24.55 -3.93
N TRP A 149 0.71 23.89 -3.55
CA TRP A 149 0.08 22.87 -4.39
C TRP A 149 -0.61 23.47 -5.61
N SER A 150 -1.26 24.62 -5.46
CA SER A 150 -1.86 25.34 -6.58
C SER A 150 -0.82 25.83 -7.60
N GLN A 151 0.37 26.21 -7.13
CA GLN A 151 1.48 26.60 -8.01
C GLN A 151 2.11 25.38 -8.70
N GLY A 152 2.26 24.25 -8.02
CA GLY A 152 2.73 22.99 -8.62
C GLY A 152 1.78 22.39 -9.68
N GLN A 153 0.48 22.72 -9.65
CA GLN A 153 -0.47 22.34 -10.69
C GLN A 153 -0.31 23.15 -11.98
N SER A 154 0.28 24.34 -11.94
CA SER A 154 0.52 25.16 -13.14
C SER A 154 1.66 24.68 -14.04
N THR A 155 2.51 23.75 -13.56
CA THR A 155 3.69 23.25 -14.30
C THR A 155 3.58 21.79 -14.77
N LEU A 156 2.51 21.07 -14.44
CA LEU A 156 2.33 19.64 -14.78
C LEU A 156 1.17 19.36 -15.76
N GLN A 157 0.52 20.39 -16.32
CA GLN A 157 -0.61 20.22 -17.24
C GLN A 157 -0.25 19.66 -18.63
N GLU A 158 1.02 19.50 -18.99
CA GLU A 158 1.36 19.23 -20.40
C GLU A 158 1.43 17.78 -20.88
N LYS A 159 1.32 16.71 -20.06
CA LYS A 159 1.44 15.33 -20.63
C LYS A 159 0.58 14.24 -19.99
N ILE A 160 -0.71 14.50 -19.73
CA ILE A 160 -1.68 13.39 -19.60
C ILE A 160 -2.90 13.70 -20.45
N ALA A 161 -2.87 13.24 -21.70
CA ALA A 161 -4.05 13.16 -22.54
C ALA A 161 -4.78 11.84 -22.23
N PHE A 162 -6.03 11.91 -21.80
CA PHE A 162 -6.93 10.75 -21.72
C PHE A 162 -7.70 10.63 -23.04
N TYR A 163 -7.55 9.49 -23.73
CA TYR A 163 -8.36 9.13 -24.90
C TYR A 163 -9.62 8.43 -24.40
N ASN A 164 -10.80 9.05 -24.58
CA ASN A 164 -12.08 8.39 -24.30
C ASN A 164 -12.53 7.61 -25.55
N GLY A 165 -12.31 6.29 -25.54
CA GLY A 165 -12.67 5.36 -26.59
C GLY A 165 -14.16 5.00 -26.64
N GLN A 166 -15.05 5.99 -26.74
CA GLN A 166 -16.44 5.77 -27.13
C GLN A 166 -16.72 6.59 -28.39
N ASN A 167 -16.35 6.02 -29.53
CA ASN A 167 -17.02 6.19 -30.83
C ASN A 167 -16.29 5.33 -31.86
N LEU A 168 -16.61 4.04 -31.87
CA LEU A 168 -16.41 3.17 -33.02
C LEU A 168 -17.51 2.10 -32.95
N LEU A 169 -18.51 2.24 -33.83
CA LEU A 169 -19.07 1.21 -34.72
C LEU A 169 -20.45 1.65 -35.25
N PRO A 170 -20.89 1.11 -36.41
CA PRO A 170 -20.18 0.22 -37.33
C PRO A 170 -19.41 0.94 -38.44
#